data_AF-A0AAF0RQI7-F1
#
_entry.id   AF-A0AAF0RQI7-F1
#
_cell.length_a   1.000
_cell.length_b   1.000
_cell.length_c   1.000
_cell.angle_alpha   90.00
_cell.angle_beta   90.00
_cell.angle_gamma   90.00
#
_symmetry.space_group_name_H-M   'P 1'
#
loop_
_entity.id
_entity.type
_entity.pdbx_description
1 polymer ?
#
loop_
_entity_poly.entity_id
_entity_poly.type
_entity_poly.pdbx_seq_one_letter_code
_entity_poly.pdbx_strand_id
1 'polypeptide(L)'
;MAAALVPPPQFTDASFDSYRPDPDYDSQASVRDAVAAFVAAGPAEAPRRGLFGRRKQSAEPSAKSGVYLDGGFGVGKTHLLAAAYHAATGRKTFGTFIEYTALVGALGFQGTVDLLRGTALVCIDEFELDDPGDTMVMTRLIKELTETGTRFAATSNTPPGALGEGRFAAQDFLREIQAMSDRFDTMRIDGLDYRRRAVDESAQVVSDVPAALPSGTVTLDDFGAVVAHLGSVHPSKYVALVEDLDAVGLTDVRAFTDQTDALRWVALVDRLYDAQVRIVASGTPLDQVYPDVMLEGGYRKKYLRAASRVVALTRA
;
A
#
# COMPACT_ATOMS: atom_id res chain seq x y z
N MET A 1 -16.97 -11.94 -13.86
CA MET A 1 -15.99 -10.84 -13.80
C MET A 1 -16.13 -10.03 -12.51
N ALA A 2 -17.25 -9.35 -12.23
CA ALA A 2 -17.43 -8.69 -10.91
C ALA A 2 -17.40 -9.64 -9.70
N ALA A 3 -17.76 -10.92 -9.87
CA ALA A 3 -17.64 -11.94 -8.83
C ALA A 3 -16.19 -12.22 -8.36
N ALA A 4 -15.19 -11.76 -9.12
CA ALA A 4 -13.77 -11.86 -8.73
C ALA A 4 -13.27 -10.64 -7.94
N LEU A 5 -14.07 -9.55 -7.88
CA LEU A 5 -13.71 -8.34 -7.14
C LEU A 5 -14.10 -8.48 -5.67
N VAL A 6 -13.34 -9.29 -4.96
CA VAL A 6 -13.47 -9.58 -3.53
C VAL A 6 -12.11 -9.41 -2.84
N PRO A 7 -12.07 -9.16 -1.52
CA PRO A 7 -10.81 -9.11 -0.79
C PRO A 7 -9.99 -10.39 -0.98
N PRO A 8 -8.66 -10.31 -1.02
CA PRO A 8 -7.82 -11.50 -1.17
C PRO A 8 -7.90 -12.38 0.08
N PRO A 9 -7.54 -13.69 -0.01
CA PRO A 9 -7.82 -14.68 1.03
C PRO A 9 -7.32 -14.31 2.44
N GLN A 10 -6.18 -13.62 2.54
CA GLN A 10 -5.63 -13.17 3.83
C GLN A 10 -6.51 -12.13 4.58
N PHE A 11 -7.47 -11.51 3.89
CA PHE A 11 -8.42 -10.55 4.47
C PHE A 11 -9.87 -11.06 4.44
N THR A 12 -10.08 -12.37 4.28
CA THR A 12 -11.44 -12.96 4.30
C THR A 12 -12.19 -12.67 5.60
N ASP A 13 -11.49 -12.72 6.75
CA ASP A 13 -12.08 -12.48 8.08
C ASP A 13 -11.76 -11.08 8.64
N ALA A 14 -11.33 -10.14 7.78
CA ALA A 14 -11.02 -8.79 8.21
C ALA A 14 -12.29 -8.06 8.69
N SER A 15 -12.25 -7.47 9.88
CA SER A 15 -13.34 -6.68 10.43
C SER A 15 -12.77 -5.51 11.23
N PHE A 16 -13.62 -4.54 11.58
CA PHE A 16 -13.20 -3.44 12.45
C PHE A 16 -12.83 -3.95 13.85
N ASP A 17 -13.48 -5.03 14.32
CA ASP A 17 -13.16 -5.67 15.61
C ASP A 17 -11.85 -6.45 15.58
N SER A 18 -11.51 -7.08 14.44
CA SER A 18 -10.23 -7.77 14.28
C SER A 18 -9.07 -6.82 13.98
N TYR A 19 -9.35 -5.55 13.68
CA TYR A 19 -8.34 -4.51 13.52
C TYR A 19 -7.77 -4.12 14.89
N ARG A 20 -6.48 -4.37 15.06
CA ARG A 20 -5.75 -4.00 16.28
C ARG A 20 -5.05 -2.66 16.02
N PRO A 21 -5.53 -1.52 16.52
CA PRO A 21 -4.78 -0.28 16.47
C PRO A 21 -3.56 -0.35 17.40
N ASP A 22 -2.49 0.31 17.01
CA ASP A 22 -1.34 0.56 17.86
C ASP A 22 -1.66 1.66 18.88
N PRO A 23 -1.52 1.42 20.20
CA PRO A 23 -1.82 2.42 21.23
C PRO A 23 -0.91 3.66 21.15
N ASP A 24 0.26 3.58 20.51
CA ASP A 24 1.16 4.72 20.34
C ASP A 24 0.75 5.62 19.16
N TYR A 25 -0.25 5.20 18.37
CA TYR A 25 -0.72 5.92 17.18
C TYR A 25 -2.25 6.06 17.17
N ASP A 26 -2.76 7.09 17.85
CA ASP A 26 -4.18 7.44 17.93
C ASP A 26 -4.89 7.51 16.56
N SER A 27 -4.14 7.84 15.50
CA SER A 27 -4.63 7.83 14.12
C SER A 27 -5.23 6.48 13.71
N GLN A 28 -4.67 5.35 14.16
CA GLN A 28 -5.17 4.03 13.76
C GLN A 28 -6.57 3.75 14.34
N ALA A 29 -6.80 4.10 15.61
CA ALA A 29 -8.11 3.92 16.24
C ALA A 29 -9.13 4.91 15.67
N SER A 30 -8.76 6.18 15.55
CA SER A 30 -9.66 7.22 15.02
C SER A 30 -10.05 6.96 13.56
N VAL A 31 -9.12 6.50 12.71
CA VAL A 31 -9.43 6.15 11.32
C VAL A 31 -10.29 4.88 11.24
N ARG A 32 -10.02 3.85 12.06
CA ARG A 32 -10.91 2.68 12.15
C ARG A 32 -12.35 3.12 12.43
N ASP A 33 -12.55 3.98 13.43
CA ASP A 33 -13.87 4.43 13.86
C ASP A 33 -14.54 5.31 12.81
N ALA A 34 -13.78 6.19 12.15
CA ALA A 34 -14.27 7.02 11.05
C ALA A 34 -14.69 6.20 9.83
N VAL A 35 -13.93 5.17 9.46
CA VAL A 35 -14.28 4.26 8.35
C VAL A 35 -15.50 3.42 8.71
N ALA A 36 -15.62 2.95 9.96
CA ALA A 36 -16.80 2.24 10.43
C ALA A 36 -18.05 3.13 10.38
N ALA A 37 -17.95 4.38 10.84
CA ALA A 37 -19.03 5.36 10.77
C ALA A 37 -19.40 5.69 9.32
N PHE A 38 -18.41 5.83 8.44
CA PHE A 38 -18.63 6.01 7.00
C PHE A 38 -19.47 4.86 6.46
N VAL A 39 -19.07 3.59 6.67
CA VAL A 39 -19.83 2.44 6.16
C VAL A 39 -21.23 2.38 6.75
N ALA A 40 -21.38 2.61 8.06
CA ALA A 40 -22.67 2.61 8.75
C ALA A 40 -23.65 3.67 8.24
N ALA A 41 -23.16 4.85 7.82
CA ALA A 41 -23.99 5.89 7.24
C ALA A 41 -24.66 5.46 5.91
N GLY A 42 -24.10 4.47 5.21
CA GLY A 42 -24.64 3.97 3.95
C GLY A 42 -24.63 5.00 2.80
N PRO A 43 -25.11 4.63 1.60
CA PRO A 43 -25.37 5.56 0.51
C PRO A 43 -26.40 6.62 0.94
N ALA A 44 -26.06 7.89 0.77
CA ALA A 44 -27.01 8.98 0.96
C ALA A 44 -28.18 8.77 -0.01
N GLU A 45 -29.42 8.76 0.48
CA GLU A 45 -30.59 8.72 -0.40
C GLU A 45 -30.52 9.92 -1.35
N ALA A 46 -30.54 9.65 -2.66
CA ALA A 46 -30.62 10.71 -3.66
C ALA A 46 -31.86 11.57 -3.33
N PRO A 47 -31.74 12.91 -3.29
CA PRO A 47 -32.88 13.76 -2.96
C PRO A 47 -33.97 13.48 -3.99
N ARG A 48 -35.09 12.90 -3.52
CA ARG A 48 -36.27 12.68 -4.36
C ARG A 48 -36.66 14.05 -4.92
N ARG A 49 -36.50 14.24 -6.23
CA ARG A 49 -36.92 15.46 -6.94
C ARG A 49 -38.45 15.55 -6.87
N GLY A 50 -38.97 16.12 -5.78
CA GLY A 50 -40.37 16.49 -5.64
C GLY A 50 -40.70 17.62 -6.61
N LEU A 51 -41.74 17.44 -7.42
CA LEU A 51 -42.16 18.37 -8.47
C LEU A 51 -42.85 19.67 -7.97
N PHE A 52 -42.82 19.98 -6.67
CA PHE A 52 -43.38 21.22 -6.13
C PHE A 52 -42.46 21.78 -5.04
N GLY A 53 -42.04 23.04 -5.23
CA GLY A 53 -40.91 23.62 -4.53
C GLY A 53 -41.15 24.16 -3.13
N ARG A 54 -40.04 24.43 -2.43
CA ARG A 54 -39.80 25.66 -1.64
C ARG A 54 -38.31 25.75 -1.30
N ARG A 55 -37.78 26.98 -1.33
CA ARG A 55 -36.37 27.32 -1.08
C ARG A 55 -36.04 27.23 0.42
N LYS A 56 -34.84 26.71 0.69
CA LYS A 56 -33.93 26.99 1.84
C LYS A 56 -33.97 26.03 3.03
N GLN A 57 -32.97 25.15 3.07
CA GLN A 57 -32.11 24.99 4.24
C GLN A 57 -30.71 24.72 3.73
N SER A 58 -29.73 25.46 4.25
CA SER A 58 -28.31 25.30 3.99
C SER A 58 -27.95 23.83 4.23
N ALA A 59 -27.72 23.10 3.13
CA ALA A 59 -27.18 21.76 3.19
C ALA A 59 -25.88 21.84 3.98
N GLU A 60 -25.81 21.14 5.11
CA GLU A 60 -24.52 20.75 5.66
C GLU A 60 -23.68 20.16 4.52
N PRO A 61 -22.36 20.44 4.46
CA PRO A 61 -21.53 19.95 3.38
C PRO A 61 -21.82 18.47 3.19
N SER A 62 -22.33 18.11 2.01
CA SER A 62 -22.75 16.74 1.72
C SER A 62 -21.59 15.82 2.12
N ALA A 63 -21.83 14.92 3.07
CA ALA A 63 -20.82 13.98 3.52
C ALA A 63 -20.12 13.39 2.29
N LYS A 64 -18.78 13.48 2.27
CA LYS A 64 -18.01 13.12 1.09
C LYS A 64 -18.36 11.70 0.65
N SER A 65 -18.43 11.49 -0.65
CA SER A 65 -18.85 10.22 -1.25
C SER A 65 -17.85 9.08 -1.06
N GLY A 66 -16.64 9.37 -0.61
CA GLY A 66 -15.65 8.35 -0.30
C GLY A 66 -14.71 8.68 0.85
N VAL A 67 -13.97 7.66 1.27
CA VAL A 67 -12.84 7.77 2.21
C VAL A 67 -11.55 7.34 1.53
N TYR A 68 -10.45 8.01 1.83
CA TYR A 68 -9.13 7.74 1.26
C TYR A 68 -8.12 7.56 2.39
N LEU A 69 -7.60 6.35 2.54
CA LEU A 69 -6.66 5.98 3.60
C LEU A 69 -5.24 6.17 3.08
N ASP A 70 -4.58 7.22 3.54
CA ASP A 70 -3.16 7.48 3.29
C ASP A 70 -2.32 6.95 4.46
N GLY A 71 -1.12 6.44 4.20
CA GLY A 71 -0.22 6.02 5.26
C GLY A 71 0.93 5.15 4.79
N GLY A 72 1.88 4.86 5.68
CA GLY A 72 3.04 4.03 5.38
C GLY A 72 2.72 2.56 5.08
N PHE A 73 3.75 1.79 4.72
CA PHE A 73 3.60 0.34 4.56
C PHE A 73 3.21 -0.32 5.89
N GLY A 74 2.28 -1.27 5.81
CA GLY A 74 1.89 -2.08 6.96
C GLY A 74 1.18 -1.31 8.08
N VAL A 75 0.72 -0.09 7.89
CA VAL A 75 -0.08 0.59 8.94
C VAL A 75 -1.51 0.07 9.05
N GLY A 76 -1.89 -0.94 8.25
CA GLY A 76 -3.19 -1.61 8.33
C GLY A 76 -4.27 -1.10 7.36
N LYS A 77 -3.90 -0.29 6.36
CA LYS A 77 -4.83 0.30 5.37
C LYS A 77 -5.71 -0.75 4.67
N THR A 78 -5.10 -1.79 4.10
CA THR A 78 -5.83 -2.85 3.38
C THR A 78 -6.77 -3.63 4.31
N HIS A 79 -6.38 -3.84 5.57
CA HIS A 79 -7.26 -4.46 6.57
C HIS A 79 -8.51 -3.61 6.79
N LEU A 80 -8.35 -2.30 7.01
CA LEU A 80 -9.51 -1.40 7.18
C LEU A 80 -10.37 -1.31 5.93
N LEU A 81 -9.76 -1.35 4.74
CA LEU A 81 -10.50 -1.39 3.48
C LEU A 81 -11.33 -2.68 3.34
N ALA A 82 -10.74 -3.83 3.67
CA ALA A 82 -11.44 -5.10 3.66
C ALA A 82 -12.53 -5.17 4.74
N ALA A 83 -12.29 -4.64 5.93
CA ALA A 83 -13.30 -4.50 6.97
C ALA A 83 -14.49 -3.63 6.50
N ALA A 84 -14.21 -2.54 5.79
CA ALA A 84 -15.25 -1.70 5.19
C ALA A 84 -16.07 -2.46 4.15
N TYR A 85 -15.41 -3.23 3.27
CA TYR A 85 -16.08 -4.13 2.34
C TYR A 85 -17.00 -5.10 3.08
N HIS A 86 -16.51 -5.83 4.08
CA HIS A 86 -17.29 -6.84 4.79
C HIS A 86 -18.49 -6.24 5.53
N ALA A 87 -18.32 -5.10 6.18
CA ALA A 87 -19.37 -4.40 6.91
C ALA A 87 -20.44 -3.74 6.01
N ALA A 88 -20.09 -3.37 4.77
CA ALA A 88 -21.02 -2.72 3.86
C ALA A 88 -22.16 -3.64 3.43
N THR A 89 -23.37 -3.08 3.37
CA THR A 89 -24.56 -3.76 2.86
C THR A 89 -24.81 -3.41 1.39
N GLY A 90 -25.57 -4.26 0.69
CA GLY A 90 -25.81 -4.11 -0.75
C GLY A 90 -24.68 -4.69 -1.62
N ARG A 91 -24.69 -4.35 -2.90
CA ARG A 91 -23.67 -4.79 -3.86
C ARG A 91 -22.36 -4.06 -3.58
N LYS A 92 -21.25 -4.79 -3.50
CA LYS A 92 -19.93 -4.27 -3.18
C LYS A 92 -18.85 -4.93 -4.02
N THR A 93 -17.77 -4.20 -4.30
CA THR A 93 -16.61 -4.72 -5.03
C THR A 93 -15.32 -4.33 -4.31
N PHE A 94 -14.32 -5.19 -4.37
CA PHE A 94 -12.98 -4.94 -3.87
C PHE A 94 -11.99 -5.34 -4.95
N GLY A 95 -11.03 -4.48 -5.27
CA GLY A 95 -9.96 -4.81 -6.18
C GLY A 95 -8.82 -3.81 -6.07
N THR A 96 -7.68 -4.14 -6.65
CA THR A 96 -6.56 -3.20 -6.78
C THR A 96 -6.84 -2.16 -7.86
N PHE A 97 -6.11 -1.05 -7.85
CA PHE A 97 -6.16 -0.06 -8.93
C PHE A 97 -5.96 -0.70 -10.31
N ILE A 98 -4.96 -1.58 -10.43
CA ILE A 98 -4.63 -2.31 -11.67
C ILE A 98 -5.79 -3.20 -12.12
N GLU A 99 -6.51 -3.85 -11.20
CA GLU A 99 -7.66 -4.69 -11.56
C GLU A 99 -8.82 -3.85 -12.13
N TYR A 100 -9.06 -2.65 -11.59
CA TYR A 100 -10.09 -1.76 -12.13
C TYR A 100 -9.70 -1.15 -13.48
N THR A 101 -8.43 -0.77 -13.68
CA THR A 101 -7.98 -0.28 -15.00
C THR A 101 -8.00 -1.41 -16.04
N ALA A 102 -7.58 -2.63 -15.67
CA ALA A 102 -7.70 -3.82 -16.51
C ALA A 102 -9.17 -4.14 -16.86
N LEU A 103 -10.09 -3.96 -15.92
CA LEU A 103 -11.54 -4.12 -16.17
C LEU A 103 -12.05 -3.13 -17.22
N VAL A 104 -11.64 -1.86 -17.14
CA VAL A 104 -11.93 -0.85 -18.17
C VAL A 104 -11.30 -1.23 -19.50
N GLY A 105 -10.06 -1.72 -19.52
CA GLY A 105 -9.41 -2.20 -20.73
C GLY A 105 -10.18 -3.35 -21.40
N ALA A 106 -10.72 -4.28 -20.59
CA ALA A 106 -11.43 -5.46 -21.09
C ALA A 106 -12.87 -5.18 -21.54
N LEU A 107 -13.62 -4.33 -20.81
CA LEU A 107 -15.04 -4.07 -21.08
C LEU A 107 -15.31 -2.75 -21.80
N GLY A 108 -14.30 -1.90 -21.91
CA GLY A 108 -14.47 -0.49 -22.24
C GLY A 108 -15.08 0.31 -21.08
N PHE A 109 -14.90 1.63 -21.14
CA PHE A 109 -15.34 2.54 -20.08
C PHE A 109 -16.83 2.41 -19.76
N GLN A 110 -17.71 2.43 -20.77
CA GLN A 110 -19.15 2.36 -20.54
C GLN A 110 -19.57 0.99 -20.00
N GLY A 111 -18.96 -0.09 -20.48
CA GLY A 111 -19.23 -1.45 -19.98
C GLY A 111 -18.88 -1.59 -18.50
N THR A 112 -17.77 -0.99 -18.06
CA THR A 112 -17.39 -0.96 -16.65
C THR A 112 -18.34 -0.11 -15.80
N VAL A 113 -18.76 1.06 -16.28
CA VAL A 113 -19.79 1.87 -15.60
C VAL A 113 -21.06 1.06 -15.42
N ASP A 114 -21.54 0.40 -16.47
CA ASP A 114 -22.79 -0.36 -16.42
C ASP A 114 -22.68 -1.59 -15.50
N LEU A 115 -21.52 -2.23 -15.46
CA LEU A 115 -21.23 -3.33 -14.54
C LEU A 115 -21.25 -2.89 -13.07
N LEU A 116 -20.65 -1.73 -12.78
CA LEU A 116 -20.51 -1.20 -11.42
C LEU A 116 -21.71 -0.35 -10.97
N ARG A 117 -22.62 0.01 -11.88
CA ARG A 117 -23.82 0.79 -11.55
C ARG A 117 -24.67 0.09 -10.48
N GLY A 118 -25.10 0.85 -9.48
CA GLY A 118 -25.88 0.33 -8.35
C GLY A 118 -25.05 -0.42 -7.30
N THR A 119 -23.71 -0.38 -7.41
CA THR A 119 -22.82 -0.82 -6.33
C THR A 119 -22.90 0.20 -5.19
N ALA A 120 -23.12 -0.26 -3.97
CA ALA A 120 -23.19 0.58 -2.78
C ALA A 120 -21.79 1.05 -2.35
N LEU A 121 -20.78 0.17 -2.45
CA LEU A 121 -19.39 0.47 -2.10
C LEU A 121 -18.40 -0.16 -3.09
N VAL A 122 -17.51 0.66 -3.63
CA VAL A 122 -16.35 0.24 -4.42
C VAL A 122 -15.09 0.48 -3.59
N CYS A 123 -14.42 -0.61 -3.23
CA CYS A 123 -13.13 -0.61 -2.54
C CYS A 123 -12.00 -0.71 -3.57
N ILE A 124 -11.06 0.23 -3.53
CA ILE A 124 -9.87 0.26 -4.40
C ILE A 124 -8.61 0.20 -3.52
N ASP A 125 -7.91 -0.92 -3.56
CA ASP A 125 -6.62 -1.06 -2.88
C ASP A 125 -5.49 -0.54 -3.77
N GLU A 126 -4.41 -0.05 -3.15
CA GLU A 126 -3.20 0.43 -3.84
C GLU A 126 -3.50 1.47 -4.94
N PHE A 127 -4.28 2.49 -4.58
CA PHE A 127 -4.62 3.58 -5.49
C PHE A 127 -3.38 4.41 -5.84
N GLU A 128 -2.95 4.34 -7.09
CA GLU A 128 -1.80 5.06 -7.61
C GLU A 128 -2.15 5.77 -8.91
N LEU A 129 -1.61 6.98 -9.11
CA LEU A 129 -1.79 7.76 -10.34
C LEU A 129 -0.42 7.95 -10.99
N ASP A 130 0.07 6.88 -11.59
CA ASP A 130 1.39 6.76 -12.19
C ASP A 130 1.35 6.60 -13.72
N ASP A 131 0.18 6.79 -14.35
CA ASP A 131 0.02 6.95 -15.79
C ASP A 131 -1.16 7.91 -16.09
N PRO A 132 -1.07 8.84 -17.07
CA PRO A 132 -2.11 9.83 -17.33
C PRO A 132 -3.38 9.21 -17.91
N GLY A 133 -3.26 8.15 -18.71
CA GLY A 133 -4.39 7.44 -19.31
C GLY A 133 -5.24 6.77 -18.23
N ASP A 134 -4.58 6.00 -17.35
CA ASP A 134 -5.24 5.33 -16.23
C ASP A 134 -5.83 6.35 -15.23
N THR A 135 -5.11 7.44 -14.98
CA THR A 135 -5.59 8.54 -14.14
C THR A 135 -6.89 9.14 -14.66
N MET A 136 -6.96 9.44 -15.96
CA MET A 136 -8.14 10.02 -16.59
C MET A 136 -9.33 9.06 -16.57
N VAL A 137 -9.08 7.79 -16.86
CA VAL A 137 -10.09 6.73 -16.81
C VAL A 137 -10.67 6.61 -15.40
N MET A 138 -9.82 6.49 -14.38
CA MET A 138 -10.27 6.25 -13.02
C MET A 138 -10.94 7.48 -12.41
N THR A 139 -10.42 8.68 -12.67
CA THR A 139 -11.07 9.93 -12.24
C THR A 139 -12.48 10.06 -12.81
N ARG A 140 -12.64 9.73 -14.11
CA ARG A 140 -13.94 9.78 -14.78
C ARG A 140 -14.89 8.69 -14.25
N LEU A 141 -14.38 7.48 -14.02
CA LEU A 141 -15.15 6.35 -13.48
C LEU A 141 -15.70 6.67 -12.08
N ILE A 142 -14.84 7.16 -11.18
CA ILE A 142 -15.22 7.56 -9.83
C ILE A 142 -16.31 8.64 -9.89
N LYS A 143 -16.09 9.68 -10.72
CA LYS A 143 -17.08 10.75 -10.90
C LYS A 143 -18.46 10.21 -11.31
N GLU A 144 -18.51 9.40 -12.37
CA GLU A 144 -19.77 8.92 -12.95
C GLU A 144 -20.52 7.98 -12.00
N LEU A 145 -19.79 7.09 -11.31
CA LEU A 145 -20.40 6.18 -10.34
C LEU A 145 -20.88 6.92 -9.09
N THR A 146 -20.12 7.90 -8.59
CA THR A 146 -20.55 8.74 -7.46
C THR A 146 -21.83 9.52 -7.78
N GLU A 147 -22.00 10.03 -9.01
CA GLU A 147 -23.23 10.71 -9.44
C GLU A 147 -24.46 9.80 -9.42
N THR A 148 -24.26 8.47 -9.43
CA THR A 148 -25.33 7.47 -9.26
C THR A 148 -25.48 6.93 -7.83
N GLY A 149 -24.77 7.52 -6.86
CA GLY A 149 -24.85 7.14 -5.44
C GLY A 149 -23.86 6.06 -5.01
N THR A 150 -22.93 5.65 -5.88
CA THR A 150 -21.85 4.72 -5.49
C THR A 150 -20.86 5.42 -4.58
N ARG A 151 -20.53 4.79 -3.45
CA ARG A 151 -19.51 5.27 -2.53
C ARG A 151 -18.18 4.58 -2.76
N PHE A 152 -17.09 5.24 -2.37
CA PHE A 152 -15.74 4.74 -2.58
C PHE A 152 -14.95 4.65 -1.28
N ALA A 153 -14.14 3.61 -1.14
CA ALA A 153 -13.08 3.55 -0.15
C ALA A 153 -11.78 3.21 -0.88
N ALA A 154 -10.71 3.96 -0.63
CA ALA A 154 -9.43 3.76 -1.30
C ALA A 154 -8.28 3.73 -0.30
N THR A 155 -7.21 2.99 -0.62
CA THR A 155 -5.95 3.02 0.14
C THR A 155 -4.81 3.50 -0.77
N SER A 156 -3.82 4.16 -0.19
CA SER A 156 -2.62 4.60 -0.91
C SER A 156 -1.44 4.83 0.03
N ASN A 157 -0.23 4.81 -0.52
CA ASN A 157 0.98 5.24 0.17
C ASN A 157 1.34 6.72 -0.10
N THR A 158 0.56 7.38 -0.95
CA THR A 158 0.76 8.75 -1.43
C THR A 158 -0.51 9.55 -1.14
N PRO A 159 -0.42 10.70 -0.45
CA PRO A 159 -1.59 11.52 -0.20
C PRO A 159 -2.14 12.09 -1.51
N PRO A 160 -3.46 12.39 -1.62
CA PRO A 160 -4.08 12.79 -2.89
C PRO A 160 -3.42 14.00 -3.57
N GLY A 161 -2.97 14.98 -2.78
CA GLY A 161 -2.28 16.18 -3.30
C GLY A 161 -0.87 15.93 -3.85
N ALA A 162 -0.26 14.78 -3.54
CA ALA A 162 1.05 14.37 -4.04
C ALA A 162 0.96 13.30 -5.16
N LEU A 163 -0.25 12.95 -5.60
CA LEU A 163 -0.43 12.02 -6.70
C LEU A 163 0.15 12.59 -8.00
N GLY A 164 0.90 11.77 -8.73
CA GLY A 164 1.60 12.18 -9.96
C GLY A 164 2.92 12.94 -9.73
N GLU A 165 3.31 13.22 -8.48
CA GLU A 165 4.59 13.90 -8.18
C GLU A 165 5.79 13.09 -8.72
N GLY A 166 6.67 13.78 -9.47
CA GLY A 166 7.94 13.24 -9.93
C GLY A 166 7.87 12.27 -11.11
N ARG A 167 6.68 11.98 -11.66
CA ARG A 167 6.54 11.02 -12.78
C ARG A 167 5.68 11.50 -13.95
N PHE A 168 5.01 12.67 -13.86
CA PHE A 168 4.12 13.19 -14.91
C PHE A 168 4.15 14.71 -15.10
N ALA A 169 3.60 15.17 -16.23
CA ALA A 169 3.05 16.51 -16.40
C ALA A 169 1.82 16.70 -15.48
N ALA A 170 1.97 16.40 -14.19
CA ALA A 170 0.91 16.42 -13.19
C ALA A 170 0.16 17.75 -13.20
N GLN A 171 0.86 18.85 -13.53
CA GLN A 171 0.29 20.19 -13.73
C GLN A 171 -0.90 20.21 -14.68
N ASP A 172 -0.88 19.44 -15.77
CA ASP A 172 -1.96 19.40 -16.76
C ASP A 172 -3.21 18.67 -16.23
N PHE A 173 -3.06 17.89 -15.17
CA PHE A 173 -4.10 17.04 -14.56
C PHE A 173 -4.41 17.40 -13.11
N LEU A 174 -3.76 18.42 -12.56
CA LEU A 174 -3.95 18.85 -11.17
C LEU A 174 -5.42 19.14 -10.86
N ARG A 175 -6.13 19.72 -11.83
CA ARG A 175 -7.55 20.05 -11.69
C ARG A 175 -8.40 18.80 -11.53
N GLU A 176 -8.14 17.76 -12.30
CA GLU A 176 -8.84 16.48 -12.26
C GLU A 176 -8.51 15.72 -10.98
N ILE A 177 -7.25 15.71 -10.57
CA ILE A 177 -6.80 15.11 -9.30
C ILE A 177 -7.46 15.82 -8.11
N GLN A 178 -7.52 17.15 -8.11
CA GLN A 178 -8.22 17.94 -7.09
C GLN A 178 -9.72 17.62 -7.07
N ALA A 179 -10.37 17.63 -8.23
CA ALA A 179 -11.80 17.33 -8.32
C ALA A 179 -12.16 15.90 -7.90
N MET A 180 -11.23 14.95 -8.04
CA MET A 180 -11.34 13.61 -7.48
C MET A 180 -11.13 13.63 -5.97
N SER A 181 -10.07 14.27 -5.50
CA SER A 181 -9.71 14.39 -4.08
C SER A 181 -10.83 15.01 -3.25
N ASP A 182 -11.54 15.99 -3.80
CA ASP A 182 -12.69 16.64 -3.13
C ASP A 182 -13.83 15.67 -2.81
N ARG A 183 -13.92 14.53 -3.51
CA ARG A 183 -14.90 13.47 -3.27
C ARG A 183 -14.53 12.55 -2.10
N PHE A 184 -13.28 12.61 -1.65
CA PHE A 184 -12.73 11.75 -0.61
C PHE A 184 -12.46 12.52 0.67
N ASP A 185 -12.89 11.97 1.79
CA ASP A 185 -12.36 12.35 3.08
C ASP A 185 -11.01 11.64 3.28
N THR A 186 -9.93 12.42 3.34
CA THR A 186 -8.57 11.88 3.40
C THR A 186 -8.19 11.66 4.85
N MET A 187 -7.91 10.40 5.18
CA MET A 187 -7.62 9.94 6.53
C MET A 187 -6.20 9.37 6.55
N ARG A 188 -5.31 10.03 7.29
CA ARG A 188 -3.94 9.57 7.43
C ARG A 188 -3.83 8.57 8.58
N ILE A 189 -3.22 7.43 8.29
CA ILE A 189 -2.90 6.39 9.24
C ILE A 189 -1.39 6.43 9.48
N ASP A 190 -1.01 6.98 10.63
CA ASP A 190 0.35 6.94 11.11
C ASP A 190 0.60 5.60 11.85
N GLY A 191 1.86 5.20 11.87
CA GLY A 191 2.23 3.94 12.50
C GLY A 191 3.51 3.39 11.95
N LEU A 192 4.09 2.49 12.73
CA LEU A 192 5.04 1.53 12.21
C LEU A 192 4.28 0.44 11.45
N ASP A 193 5.00 -0.22 10.53
CA ASP A 193 4.50 -1.40 9.85
C ASP A 193 4.06 -2.44 10.90
N TYR A 194 2.80 -2.90 10.87
CA TYR A 194 2.25 -3.86 11.83
C TYR A 194 3.00 -5.19 11.79
N ARG A 195 3.67 -5.51 10.66
CA ARG A 195 4.59 -6.66 10.59
C ARG A 195 5.78 -6.51 11.54
N ARG A 196 6.03 -5.29 12.03
CA ARG A 196 6.99 -4.96 13.10
C ARG A 196 6.37 -4.78 14.47
N ARG A 197 5.03 -4.88 14.63
CA ARG A 197 4.39 -4.78 15.96
C ARG A 197 4.74 -5.94 16.89
N ALA A 198 5.46 -6.94 16.39
CA ALA A 198 6.41 -7.67 17.22
C ALA A 198 7.63 -6.77 17.52
N VAL A 199 7.46 -5.74 18.35
CA VAL A 199 8.50 -4.76 18.71
C VAL A 199 9.47 -5.36 19.74
N ASP A 200 9.98 -6.54 19.43
CA ASP A 200 11.16 -7.13 20.08
C ASP A 200 11.96 -7.99 19.07
N GLU A 201 11.80 -7.67 17.78
CA GLU A 201 12.21 -8.56 16.70
C GLU A 201 13.19 -7.86 15.76
N SER A 202 14.45 -7.80 16.17
CA SER A 202 15.57 -7.48 15.28
C SER A 202 15.80 -8.63 14.29
N ALA A 203 16.50 -8.34 13.18
CA ALA A 203 16.89 -9.35 12.21
C ALA A 203 17.80 -10.37 12.90
N GLN A 204 17.53 -11.66 12.70
CA GLN A 204 18.30 -12.71 13.36
C GLN A 204 19.72 -12.75 12.80
N VAL A 205 20.69 -12.84 13.71
CA VAL A 205 22.09 -13.11 13.37
C VAL A 205 22.52 -14.44 13.97
N VAL A 206 23.37 -15.15 13.25
CA VAL A 206 23.95 -16.43 13.66
C VAL A 206 25.46 -16.30 13.83
N SER A 207 26.06 -17.16 14.64
CA SER A 207 27.52 -17.22 14.79
C SER A 207 28.20 -17.95 13.63
N ASP A 208 27.50 -18.88 12.99
CA ASP A 208 28.00 -19.69 11.87
C ASP A 208 26.97 -19.70 10.74
N VAL A 209 27.17 -18.82 9.76
CA VAL A 209 26.29 -18.69 8.58
C VAL A 209 26.27 -19.97 7.75
N PRO A 210 27.43 -20.57 7.37
CA PRO A 210 27.44 -21.86 6.66
C PRO A 210 26.59 -22.95 7.33
N ALA A 211 26.68 -23.10 8.66
CA ALA A 211 25.96 -24.14 9.38
C ALA A 211 24.45 -23.90 9.48
N ALA A 212 24.01 -22.64 9.38
CA ALA A 212 22.61 -22.24 9.51
C ALA A 212 21.86 -22.11 8.17
N LEU A 213 22.57 -22.22 7.03
CA LEU A 213 21.94 -22.21 5.72
C LEU A 213 21.11 -23.49 5.49
N PRO A 214 19.94 -23.38 4.85
CA PRO A 214 19.13 -24.55 4.52
C PRO A 214 19.78 -25.39 3.42
N SER A 215 19.27 -26.61 3.23
CA SER A 215 19.55 -27.38 2.02
C SER A 215 18.80 -26.76 0.85
N GLY A 216 19.45 -26.65 -0.32
CA GLY A 216 18.85 -26.06 -1.52
C GLY A 216 19.85 -25.26 -2.34
N THR A 217 19.36 -24.39 -3.21
CA THR A 217 20.15 -23.43 -3.96
C THR A 217 20.43 -22.23 -3.06
N VAL A 218 21.67 -22.12 -2.58
CA VAL A 218 22.07 -21.06 -1.66
C VAL A 218 23.35 -20.36 -2.10
N THR A 219 23.52 -19.11 -1.68
CA THR A 219 24.82 -18.41 -1.77
C THR A 219 25.40 -18.19 -0.38
N LEU A 220 26.72 -17.96 -0.32
CA LEU A 220 27.43 -17.59 0.90
C LEU A 220 28.51 -16.59 0.54
N ASP A 221 28.32 -15.35 0.97
CA ASP A 221 29.12 -14.22 0.54
C ASP A 221 29.47 -13.31 1.73
N ASP A 222 30.63 -12.64 1.62
CA ASP A 222 30.96 -11.54 2.51
C ASP A 222 30.08 -10.32 2.19
N PHE A 223 29.54 -9.68 3.23
CA PHE A 223 28.63 -8.54 3.06
C PHE A 223 29.28 -7.38 2.29
N GLY A 224 30.55 -7.07 2.57
CA GLY A 224 31.29 -6.03 1.85
C GLY A 224 31.48 -6.37 0.38
N ALA A 225 31.76 -7.64 0.07
CA ALA A 225 31.88 -8.11 -1.32
C ALA A 225 30.55 -8.01 -2.08
N VAL A 226 29.42 -8.35 -1.45
CA VAL A 226 28.08 -8.18 -2.04
C VAL A 226 27.83 -6.70 -2.33
N VAL A 227 28.04 -5.81 -1.36
CA VAL A 227 27.82 -4.37 -1.53
C VAL A 227 28.67 -3.81 -2.67
N ALA A 228 29.95 -4.20 -2.75
CA ALA A 228 30.83 -3.81 -3.85
C ALA A 228 30.34 -4.34 -5.20
N HIS A 229 29.87 -5.60 -5.25
CA HIS A 229 29.34 -6.20 -6.47
C HIS A 229 28.07 -5.49 -6.96
N LEU A 230 27.16 -5.13 -6.05
CA LEU A 230 25.97 -4.33 -6.36
C LEU A 230 26.35 -3.00 -7.02
N GLY A 231 27.48 -2.41 -6.64
CA GLY A 231 28.02 -1.20 -7.26
C GLY A 231 28.38 -1.36 -8.74
N SER A 232 28.73 -2.57 -9.16
CA SER A 232 29.13 -2.91 -10.54
C SER A 232 27.98 -3.33 -11.45
N VAL A 233 26.80 -3.59 -10.89
CA VAL A 233 25.63 -4.13 -11.61
C VAL A 233 24.48 -3.13 -11.56
N HIS A 234 23.84 -2.87 -12.70
CA HIS A 234 22.67 -2.00 -12.75
C HIS A 234 21.49 -2.62 -11.97
N PRO A 235 20.76 -1.86 -11.11
CA PRO A 235 19.72 -2.43 -10.25
C PRO A 235 18.61 -3.23 -10.95
N SER A 236 18.31 -2.93 -12.22
CA SER A 236 17.33 -3.72 -13.01
C SER A 236 17.74 -5.18 -13.23
N LYS A 237 19.01 -5.52 -12.98
CA LYS A 237 19.53 -6.89 -13.10
C LYS A 237 19.51 -7.66 -11.78
N TYR A 238 19.17 -7.03 -10.66
CA TYR A 238 19.16 -7.71 -9.35
C TYR A 238 18.12 -8.83 -9.27
N VAL A 239 17.05 -8.80 -10.08
CA VAL A 239 16.09 -9.91 -10.19
C VAL A 239 16.81 -11.21 -10.55
N ALA A 240 17.72 -11.16 -11.54
CA ALA A 240 18.45 -12.35 -11.98
C ALA A 240 19.51 -12.82 -10.96
N LEU A 241 19.90 -11.96 -10.00
CA LEU A 241 20.84 -12.34 -8.94
C LEU A 241 20.17 -13.18 -7.85
N VAL A 242 18.84 -13.12 -7.74
CA VAL A 242 18.08 -13.80 -6.68
C VAL A 242 17.15 -14.88 -7.22
N GLU A 243 17.13 -15.07 -8.55
CA GLU A 243 16.32 -16.06 -9.22
C GLU A 243 16.73 -17.47 -8.77
N ASP A 244 15.73 -18.31 -8.48
CA ASP A 244 15.89 -19.70 -8.04
C ASP A 244 16.72 -19.92 -6.76
N LEU A 245 16.96 -18.88 -5.96
CA LEU A 245 17.61 -19.01 -4.65
C LEU A 245 16.61 -19.36 -3.55
N ASP A 246 16.95 -20.37 -2.74
CA ASP A 246 16.21 -20.69 -1.51
C ASP A 246 16.68 -19.80 -0.35
N ALA A 247 17.99 -19.52 -0.28
CA ALA A 247 18.56 -18.65 0.75
C ALA A 247 19.87 -17.96 0.33
N VAL A 248 20.17 -16.85 0.99
CA VAL A 248 21.46 -16.16 0.91
C VAL A 248 22.13 -16.10 2.28
N GLY A 249 23.42 -16.45 2.31
CA GLY A 249 24.29 -16.36 3.48
C GLY A 249 25.15 -15.10 3.40
N LEU A 250 25.11 -14.25 4.42
CA LEU A 250 25.88 -13.01 4.50
C LEU A 250 26.78 -13.02 5.73
N THR A 251 28.10 -13.05 5.52
CA THR A 251 29.06 -12.96 6.63
C THR A 251 29.50 -11.52 6.86
N ASP A 252 29.81 -11.20 8.12
CA ASP A 252 30.44 -9.93 8.51
C ASP A 252 29.65 -8.70 8.06
N VAL A 253 28.35 -8.72 8.34
CA VAL A 253 27.46 -7.58 8.10
C VAL A 253 27.90 -6.40 8.97
N ARG A 254 27.98 -5.22 8.35
CA ARG A 254 28.42 -3.97 8.98
C ARG A 254 27.51 -2.83 8.55
N ALA A 255 27.50 -1.75 9.34
CA ALA A 255 26.74 -0.55 9.00
C ALA A 255 27.28 0.13 7.72
N PHE A 256 26.38 0.70 6.93
CA PHE A 256 26.70 1.46 5.73
C PHE A 256 27.38 2.78 6.06
N THR A 257 28.38 3.13 5.27
CA THR A 257 29.06 4.43 5.32
C THR A 257 28.73 5.32 4.13
N ASP A 258 28.14 4.77 3.07
CA ASP A 258 27.76 5.47 1.85
C ASP A 258 26.27 5.30 1.53
N GLN A 259 25.63 6.40 1.14
CA GLN A 259 24.20 6.44 0.86
C GLN A 259 23.83 5.68 -0.42
N THR A 260 24.70 5.69 -1.43
CA THR A 260 24.46 5.01 -2.72
C THR A 260 24.45 3.50 -2.51
N ASP A 261 25.40 3.00 -1.72
CA ASP A 261 25.49 1.58 -1.39
C ASP A 261 24.29 1.12 -0.54
N ALA A 262 23.87 1.93 0.44
CA ALA A 262 22.66 1.68 1.21
C ALA A 262 21.41 1.60 0.30
N LEU A 263 21.30 2.47 -0.70
CA LEU A 263 20.17 2.45 -1.64
C LEU A 263 20.21 1.27 -2.62
N ARG A 264 21.40 0.81 -3.04
CA ARG A 264 21.55 -0.42 -3.83
C ARG A 264 21.17 -1.65 -3.00
N TRP A 265 21.60 -1.69 -1.74
CA TRP A 265 21.18 -2.72 -0.80
C TRP A 265 19.65 -2.75 -0.62
N VAL A 266 18.99 -1.59 -0.45
CA VAL A 266 17.52 -1.51 -0.43
C VAL A 266 16.92 -2.16 -1.67
N ALA A 267 17.45 -1.89 -2.86
CA ALA A 267 16.95 -2.48 -4.10
C ALA A 267 17.14 -4.00 -4.16
N LEU A 268 18.26 -4.53 -3.65
CA LEU A 268 18.47 -5.98 -3.53
C LEU A 268 17.49 -6.62 -2.53
N VAL A 269 17.32 -6.02 -1.34
CA VAL A 269 16.37 -6.48 -0.32
C VAL A 269 14.96 -6.56 -0.88
N ASP A 270 14.57 -5.61 -1.73
CA ASP A 270 13.29 -5.66 -2.40
C ASP A 270 13.14 -6.91 -3.28
N ARG A 271 14.20 -7.29 -4.02
CA ARG A 271 14.18 -8.50 -4.86
C ARG A 271 14.15 -9.78 -4.02
N LEU A 272 14.97 -9.86 -2.97
CA LEU A 272 14.97 -10.99 -2.04
C LEU A 272 13.59 -11.18 -1.38
N TYR A 273 12.95 -10.07 -1.00
CA TYR A 273 11.62 -10.11 -0.40
C TYR A 273 10.54 -10.54 -1.40
N ASP A 274 10.53 -9.96 -2.60
CA ASP A 274 9.56 -10.32 -3.64
C ASP A 274 9.67 -11.82 -4.01
N ALA A 275 10.90 -12.37 -4.03
CA ALA A 275 11.18 -13.77 -4.32
C ALA A 275 11.11 -14.71 -3.09
N GLN A 276 10.83 -14.19 -1.88
CA GLN A 276 10.79 -14.95 -0.62
C GLN A 276 12.09 -15.71 -0.30
N VAL A 277 13.24 -15.14 -0.66
CA VAL A 277 14.56 -15.74 -0.41
C VAL A 277 14.97 -15.51 1.05
N ARG A 278 15.22 -16.59 1.78
CA ARG A 278 15.64 -16.51 3.18
C ARG A 278 17.01 -15.84 3.31
N ILE A 279 17.23 -15.06 4.36
CA ILE A 279 18.54 -14.48 4.68
C ILE A 279 19.09 -15.13 5.95
N VAL A 280 20.34 -15.59 5.90
CA VAL A 280 21.11 -16.03 7.07
C VAL A 280 22.32 -15.12 7.19
N ALA A 281 22.49 -14.42 8.31
CA ALA A 281 23.52 -13.39 8.42
C ALA A 281 24.30 -13.46 9.74
N SER A 282 25.54 -12.98 9.74
CA SER A 282 26.34 -12.72 10.96
C SER A 282 26.82 -11.28 11.01
N GLY A 283 27.20 -10.78 12.19
CA GLY A 283 27.66 -9.40 12.38
C GLY A 283 26.55 -8.49 12.91
N THR A 284 26.45 -7.28 12.36
CA THR A 284 25.39 -6.32 12.70
C THR A 284 24.03 -6.83 12.18
N PRO A 285 22.96 -6.80 13.00
CA PRO A 285 21.61 -7.08 12.50
C PRO A 285 21.25 -6.23 11.28
N LEU A 286 20.70 -6.85 10.25
CA LEU A 286 20.45 -6.20 8.95
C LEU A 286 19.43 -5.05 9.01
N ASP A 287 18.60 -4.98 10.05
CA ASP A 287 17.71 -3.86 10.33
C ASP A 287 18.43 -2.64 10.93
N GLN A 288 19.66 -2.82 11.41
CA GLN A 288 20.47 -1.81 12.10
C GLN A 288 21.68 -1.34 11.26
N VAL A 289 21.77 -1.74 9.99
CA VAL A 289 22.89 -1.37 9.10
C VAL A 289 22.84 0.09 8.63
N TYR A 290 21.77 0.84 8.93
CA TYR A 290 21.64 2.25 8.54
C TYR A 290 21.92 3.15 9.75
N PRO A 291 23.02 3.93 9.75
CA PRO A 291 23.29 4.88 10.82
C PRO A 291 22.22 5.99 10.94
N ASP A 292 22.09 6.58 12.12
CA ASP A 292 21.09 7.63 12.42
C ASP A 292 21.13 8.79 11.41
N VAL A 293 22.31 9.22 10.99
CA VAL A 293 22.48 10.28 9.97
C VAL A 293 21.81 9.95 8.63
N MET A 294 21.71 8.67 8.25
CA MET A 294 20.97 8.24 7.06
C MET A 294 19.46 8.21 7.32
N LEU A 295 19.06 7.86 8.54
CA LEU A 295 17.67 7.83 8.96
C LEU A 295 17.07 9.23 9.14
N GLU A 296 17.89 10.25 9.35
CA GLU A 296 17.48 11.67 9.33
C GLU A 296 17.33 12.22 7.89
N GLY A 297 17.83 11.49 6.88
CA GLY A 297 17.82 11.91 5.48
C GLY A 297 16.53 11.66 4.71
N GLY A 298 16.45 12.19 3.48
CA GLY A 298 15.27 12.10 2.60
C GLY A 298 14.87 10.68 2.17
N TYR A 299 15.73 9.68 2.37
CA TYR A 299 15.47 8.27 2.05
C TYR A 299 15.03 7.43 3.25
N ARG A 300 14.80 8.04 4.43
CA ARG A 300 14.34 7.37 5.66
C ARG A 300 13.28 6.29 5.43
N LYS A 301 12.23 6.61 4.67
CA LYS A 301 11.13 5.67 4.37
C LYS A 301 11.62 4.40 3.66
N LYS A 302 12.61 4.52 2.76
CA LYS A 302 13.19 3.39 2.02
C LYS A 302 14.03 2.49 2.94
N TYR A 303 14.90 3.08 3.77
CA TYR A 303 15.72 2.33 4.73
C TYR A 303 14.87 1.58 5.73
N LEU A 304 13.88 2.27 6.32
CA LEU A 304 12.96 1.63 7.23
C LEU A 304 12.22 0.50 6.51
N ARG A 305 11.69 0.68 5.29
CA ARG A 305 11.01 -0.40 4.55
C ARG A 305 11.92 -1.62 4.35
N ALA A 306 13.16 -1.41 3.93
CA ALA A 306 14.13 -2.49 3.77
C ALA A 306 14.44 -3.19 5.11
N ALA A 307 14.59 -2.44 6.21
CA ALA A 307 14.74 -3.00 7.55
C ALA A 307 13.56 -3.92 7.94
N SER A 308 12.31 -3.56 7.62
CA SER A 308 11.13 -4.46 7.78
C SER A 308 11.33 -5.79 7.08
N ARG A 309 11.79 -5.72 5.82
CA ARG A 309 11.85 -6.86 4.91
C ARG A 309 12.92 -7.84 5.37
N VAL A 310 14.09 -7.36 5.77
CA VAL A 310 15.17 -8.22 6.28
C VAL A 310 14.83 -8.89 7.61
N VAL A 311 14.04 -8.25 8.49
CA VAL A 311 13.53 -8.92 9.71
C VAL A 311 12.68 -10.13 9.33
N ALA A 312 11.76 -9.97 8.37
CA ALA A 312 10.92 -11.07 7.91
C ALA A 312 11.74 -12.20 7.25
N LEU A 313 12.72 -11.85 6.41
CA LEU A 313 13.51 -12.83 5.66
C LEU A 313 14.54 -13.59 6.51
N THR A 314 14.93 -13.06 7.67
CA THR A 314 15.84 -13.76 8.59
C THR A 314 15.16 -14.76 9.52
N ARG A 315 13.82 -14.81 9.50
CA ARG A 315 13.00 -15.65 10.39
C ARG A 315 12.28 -16.80 9.68
N ALA A 316 12.23 -16.77 8.35
CA ALA A 316 11.62 -17.79 7.50
C ALA A 316 12.41 -19.10 7.49
#